data_AF-A0A847XNC9-F1
#
_entry.id   AF-A0A847XNC9-F1
#
_cell.length_a   1.000
_cell.length_b   1.000
_cell.length_c   1.000
_cell.angle_alpha   90.00
_cell.angle_beta   90.00
_cell.angle_gamma   90.00
#
_symmetry.space_group_name_H-M   'P 1'
#
loop_
_entity.id
_entity.type
_entity.pdbx_description
1 polymer ?
#
loop_
_entity_poly.entity_id
_entity_poly.type
_entity_poly.pdbx_seq_one_letter_code
_entity_poly.pdbx_strand_id
1 'polypeptide(L)'
;MQTFTIGLNNLNTFSYLGIFSGVPTNYSDLLKDVLQQGPEFNQKLKLFWTGAGTDEASFINRQNELRELLTKSGIKAQYYISPNTGHEFQTWRRCLHEFAPLLFR
;
A
#
# COMPACT_ATOMS: atom_id res chain seq x y z
N MET A 1 -6.47 -5.47 -3.30
CA MET A 1 -6.12 -6.06 -4.61
C MET A 1 -6.52 -5.19 -5.79
N GLN A 2 -7.80 -4.85 -6.00
CA GLN A 2 -8.22 -4.03 -7.16
C GLN A 2 -7.55 -2.65 -7.24
N THR A 3 -7.40 -1.95 -6.10
CA THR A 3 -6.68 -0.66 -6.03
C THR A 3 -5.24 -0.75 -6.51
N PHE A 4 -4.56 -1.89 -6.30
CA PHE A 4 -3.20 -2.12 -6.80
C PHE A 4 -3.20 -2.11 -8.33
N THR A 5 -4.06 -2.92 -8.94
CA THR A 5 -4.15 -3.05 -10.40
C THR A 5 -4.66 -1.77 -11.06
N ILE A 6 -5.76 -1.19 -10.56
CA ILE A 6 -6.38 -0.02 -11.18
C ILE A 6 -5.49 1.21 -10.92
N GLY A 7 -5.05 1.43 -9.68
CA GLY A 7 -4.32 2.63 -9.30
C GLY A 7 -2.96 2.75 -9.99
N LEU A 8 -2.16 1.68 -9.95
CA LEU A 8 -0.81 1.69 -10.54
C LEU A 8 -0.82 1.84 -12.07
N ASN A 9 -1.89 1.38 -12.74
CA ASN A 9 -2.05 1.53 -14.19
C ASN A 9 -2.70 2.86 -14.61
N ASN A 10 -3.17 3.69 -13.67
CA ASN A 10 -3.91 4.91 -13.95
C ASN A 10 -3.39 6.12 -13.13
N LEU A 11 -2.07 6.28 -13.04
CA LEU A 11 -1.42 7.34 -12.24
C LEU A 11 -1.68 8.77 -12.73
N ASN A 12 -2.12 8.93 -13.98
CA ASN A 12 -2.60 10.21 -14.49
C ASN A 12 -3.96 10.62 -13.91
N THR A 13 -4.66 9.68 -13.25
CA THR A 13 -5.97 9.91 -12.61
C THR A 13 -5.87 9.85 -11.08
N PHE A 14 -5.05 8.94 -10.54
CA PHE A 14 -4.94 8.72 -9.09
C PHE A 14 -3.55 9.06 -8.56
N SER A 15 -3.48 9.98 -7.60
CA SER A 15 -2.22 10.36 -6.93
C SER A 15 -2.07 9.80 -5.52
N TYR A 16 -3.09 9.14 -4.97
CA TYR A 16 -3.10 8.58 -3.62
C TYR A 16 -3.73 7.18 -3.66
N LEU A 17 -3.02 6.15 -3.17
CA LEU A 17 -3.50 4.78 -3.12
C LEU A 17 -3.45 4.27 -1.67
N GLY A 18 -4.61 3.86 -1.14
CA GLY A 18 -4.76 3.23 0.16
C GLY A 18 -5.17 1.76 0.02
N ILE A 19 -4.38 0.85 0.60
CA ILE A 19 -4.61 -0.60 0.53
C ILE A 19 -4.81 -1.14 1.94
N PHE A 20 -6.04 -1.50 2.29
CA PHE A 20 -6.40 -1.99 3.63
C PHE A 20 -6.54 -3.51 3.58
N SER A 21 -5.74 -4.24 4.38
CA SER A 21 -5.68 -5.69 4.47
C SER A 21 -5.73 -6.36 3.08
N GLY A 22 -4.93 -5.84 2.14
CA GLY A 22 -5.25 -6.03 0.71
C GLY A 22 -4.07 -6.10 -0.24
N VAL A 23 -2.83 -6.20 0.26
CA VAL A 23 -1.65 -6.45 -0.58
C VAL A 23 -1.85 -7.80 -1.28
N PRO A 24 -1.93 -7.85 -2.63
CA PRO A 24 -2.20 -9.09 -3.36
C PRO A 24 -1.02 -10.06 -3.24
N THR A 25 -1.21 -11.36 -3.51
CA THR A 25 -0.10 -12.34 -3.48
C THR A 25 0.89 -12.15 -4.63
N ASN A 26 0.43 -11.68 -5.78
CA ASN A 26 1.25 -11.36 -6.96
C ASN A 26 1.69 -9.88 -7.00
N TYR A 27 1.93 -9.27 -5.84
CA TYR A 27 2.30 -7.84 -5.76
C TYR A 27 3.58 -7.51 -6.54
N SER A 28 4.54 -8.44 -6.59
CA SER A 28 5.79 -8.28 -7.34
C SER A 28 5.55 -8.07 -8.84
N ASP A 29 4.66 -8.87 -9.43
CA ASP A 29 4.34 -8.79 -10.86
C ASP A 29 3.60 -7.48 -11.18
N LEU A 30 2.65 -7.10 -10.31
CA LEU A 30 1.89 -5.86 -10.44
C LEU A 30 2.76 -4.60 -10.26
N LEU A 31 3.94 -4.74 -9.65
CA LEU A 31 4.89 -3.64 -9.46
C LEU A 31 6.03 -3.64 -10.48
N LYS A 32 6.10 -4.58 -11.43
CA LYS A 32 7.24 -4.72 -12.34
C LYS A 32 7.65 -3.38 -13.00
N ASP A 33 6.70 -2.68 -13.59
CA ASP A 33 6.95 -1.40 -14.27
C ASP A 33 7.24 -0.26 -13.28
N VAL A 34 6.68 -0.33 -12.08
CA VAL A 34 6.93 0.61 -10.98
C VAL A 34 8.37 0.46 -10.47
N LEU A 35 8.83 -0.77 -10.27
CA LEU A 35 10.18 -1.08 -9.80
C LEU A 35 11.26 -0.71 -10.83
N GLN A 36 10.95 -0.82 -12.13
CA GLN A 36 11.85 -0.36 -13.20
C GLN A 36 12.05 1.16 -13.19
N GLN A 37 11.04 1.93 -12.80
CA GLN A 37 11.15 3.39 -12.65
C GLN A 37 11.92 3.79 -11.39
N GLY A 38 11.95 2.92 -10.37
CA GLY A 38 12.66 3.17 -9.12
C GLY A 38 12.23 4.49 -8.45
N PRO A 39 13.17 5.34 -7.99
CA PRO A 39 12.83 6.57 -7.26
C PRO A 39 12.01 7.59 -8.04
N GLU A 40 12.06 7.59 -9.38
CA GLU A 40 11.29 8.52 -10.23
C GLU A 40 9.78 8.31 -10.07
N PHE A 41 9.36 7.09 -9.75
CA PHE A 41 7.95 6.77 -9.48
C PHE A 41 7.35 7.66 -8.38
N ASN A 42 8.14 8.10 -7.41
CA ASN A 42 7.69 8.97 -6.32
C ASN A 42 7.15 10.33 -6.81
N GLN A 43 7.46 10.74 -8.04
CA GLN A 43 6.92 11.95 -8.65
C GLN A 43 5.50 11.75 -9.19
N LYS A 44 5.13 10.49 -9.51
CA LYS A 44 3.84 10.13 -10.11
C LYS A 44 2.78 9.80 -9.06
N LEU A 45 3.19 9.25 -7.93
CA LEU A 45 2.30 8.89 -6.83
C LEU A 45 2.70 9.63 -5.55
N LYS A 46 1.83 10.53 -5.09
CA LYS A 46 2.06 11.33 -3.87
C LYS A 46 2.01 10.48 -2.60
N LEU A 47 1.14 9.47 -2.58
CA LEU A 47 1.00 8.57 -1.44
C LEU A 47 0.71 7.14 -1.88
N PHE A 48 1.62 6.24 -1.53
CA PHE A 48 1.37 4.81 -1.48
C PHE A 48 1.24 4.40 -0.01
N TRP A 49 0.06 3.94 0.39
CA TRP A 49 -0.23 3.61 1.79
C TRP A 49 -0.82 2.21 1.92
N THR A 50 -0.38 1.44 2.92
CA THR A 50 -0.93 0.11 3.21
C THR A 50 -1.19 -0.07 4.71
N GLY A 51 -2.21 -0.83 5.06
CA GLY A 51 -2.51 -1.15 6.46
C GLY A 51 -3.05 -2.57 6.63
N ALA A 52 -2.84 -3.19 7.79
CA ALA A 52 -3.38 -4.51 8.15
C ALA A 52 -3.59 -4.61 9.68
N GLY A 53 -4.36 -5.58 10.15
CA GLY A 53 -4.50 -5.89 11.58
C GLY A 53 -3.38 -6.81 12.10
N THR A 54 -3.08 -6.75 13.40
CA THR A 54 -2.06 -7.62 14.03
C THR A 54 -2.33 -9.11 13.88
N ASP A 55 -3.61 -9.49 13.77
CA ASP A 55 -4.02 -10.89 13.75
C ASP A 55 -4.17 -11.41 12.31
N GLU A 56 -3.63 -10.67 11.34
CA GLU A 56 -3.63 -10.98 9.90
C GLU A 56 -2.23 -11.37 9.39
N ALA A 57 -1.65 -12.44 9.93
CA ALA A 57 -0.26 -12.84 9.67
C ALA A 57 0.13 -12.86 8.17
N SER A 58 -0.74 -13.36 7.29
CA SER A 58 -0.47 -13.41 5.84
C SER A 58 -0.44 -12.03 5.17
N PHE A 59 -1.19 -11.05 5.69
CA PHE A 59 -1.17 -9.69 5.18
C PHE A 59 0.00 -8.88 5.75
N ILE A 60 0.35 -9.09 7.02
CA ILE A 60 1.54 -8.47 7.64
C ILE A 60 2.81 -8.92 6.91
N ASN A 61 2.96 -10.22 6.66
CA ASN A 61 4.14 -10.74 5.98
C ASN A 61 4.28 -10.12 4.58
N ARG A 62 3.21 -10.12 3.78
CA ARG A 62 3.22 -9.45 2.46
C ARG A 62 3.47 -7.95 2.55
N GLN A 63 2.95 -7.27 3.56
CA GLN A 63 3.21 -5.84 3.78
C GLN A 63 4.69 -5.58 4.10
N ASN A 64 5.33 -6.44 4.90
CA ASN A 64 6.75 -6.35 5.22
C ASN A 64 7.64 -6.65 4.01
N GLU A 65 7.33 -7.70 3.25
CA GLU A 65 8.04 -8.00 1.99
C GLU A 65 7.91 -6.86 0.98
N LEU A 66 6.70 -6.31 0.82
CA LEU A 66 6.45 -5.13 0.01
C LEU A 66 7.29 -3.94 0.51
N ARG A 67 7.35 -3.72 1.83
CA ARG A 67 8.17 -2.66 2.43
C ARG A 67 9.63 -2.79 2.07
N GLU A 68 10.20 -3.97 2.22
CA GLU A 68 11.58 -4.22 1.85
C GLU A 68 11.82 -3.99 0.35
N LEU A 69 10.94 -4.51 -0.49
CA LEU A 69 11.02 -4.38 -1.94
C LEU A 69 11.00 -2.91 -2.38
N LEU A 70 10.02 -2.13 -1.92
CA LEU A 70 9.91 -0.71 -2.27
C LEU A 70 11.08 0.11 -1.70
N THR A 71 11.53 -0.19 -0.48
CA THR A 71 12.69 0.47 0.13
C THR A 71 13.96 0.24 -0.67
N LYS A 72 14.23 -1.01 -1.08
CA LYS A 72 15.39 -1.36 -1.91
C LYS A 72 15.37 -0.67 -3.27
N SER A 73 14.18 -0.42 -3.83
CA SER A 73 13.98 0.31 -5.08
C SER A 73 13.89 1.84 -4.92
N GLY A 74 14.06 2.38 -3.70
CA GLY A 74 13.97 3.81 -3.42
C GLY A 74 12.57 4.41 -3.60
N ILE A 75 11.53 3.57 -3.54
CA ILE A 75 10.12 3.97 -3.63
C ILE A 75 9.56 4.20 -2.23
N LYS A 76 8.91 5.35 -2.05
CA LYS A 76 8.33 5.77 -0.78
C LYS A 76 6.93 5.19 -0.63
N ALA A 77 6.67 4.63 0.54
CA ALA A 77 5.35 4.18 0.95
C ALA A 77 5.20 4.29 2.47
N GLN A 78 3.96 4.37 2.93
CA GLN A 78 3.59 4.42 4.33
C GLN A 78 2.82 3.16 4.74
N TYR A 79 2.96 2.80 6.01
CA TYR A 79 2.49 1.54 6.53
C TYR A 79 1.85 1.72 7.90
N TYR A 80 0.76 1.00 8.15
CA TYR A 80 0.07 0.97 9.44
C TYR A 80 -0.26 -0.47 9.86
N ILE A 81 -0.21 -0.73 11.16
CA ILE A 81 -0.67 -1.98 11.77
C ILE A 81 -1.72 -1.63 12.82
N SER A 82 -2.95 -2.09 12.64
CA SER A 82 -4.03 -1.93 13.61
C SER A 82 -3.86 -2.96 14.75
N PRO A 83 -3.68 -2.51 16.00
CA PRO A 83 -3.45 -3.42 17.12
C PRO A 83 -4.71 -4.16 17.52
N ASN A 84 -4.56 -5.47 17.81
CA ASN A 84 -5.60 -6.35 18.35
C ASN A 84 -6.83 -6.44 17.45
N THR A 85 -6.61 -6.51 16.13
CA THR A 85 -7.69 -6.68 15.15
C THR A 85 -7.25 -7.65 14.05
N GLY A 86 -8.23 -8.34 13.46
CA GLY A 86 -8.03 -9.27 12.34
C GLY A 86 -8.54 -8.73 11.00
N HIS A 87 -8.95 -9.64 10.12
CA HIS A 87 -9.54 -9.31 8.82
C HIS A 87 -11.01 -8.86 8.96
N GLU A 88 -11.20 -7.71 9.59
CA GLU A 88 -12.50 -7.22 10.03
C GLU A 88 -12.65 -5.70 9.92
N PHE A 89 -13.88 -5.22 10.06
CA PHE A 89 -14.22 -3.81 9.88
C PHE A 89 -13.46 -2.86 10.80
N GLN A 90 -13.11 -3.27 12.01
CA GLN A 90 -12.38 -2.38 12.93
C GLN A 90 -10.96 -2.07 12.42
N THR A 91 -10.28 -3.03 11.80
CA THR A 91 -9.02 -2.79 11.09
C THR A 91 -9.21 -1.72 10.02
N TRP A 92 -10.24 -1.87 9.18
CA TRP A 92 -10.46 -0.94 8.06
C TRP A 92 -10.91 0.45 8.50
N ARG A 93 -11.70 0.56 9.58
CA ARG A 93 -12.05 1.85 10.20
C ARG A 93 -10.80 2.62 10.64
N ARG A 94 -9.88 1.93 11.31
CA ARG A 94 -8.61 2.52 11.75
C ARG A 94 -7.69 2.84 10.57
N CYS A 95 -7.60 1.96 9.58
CA CYS A 95 -6.85 2.25 8.36
C CYS A 95 -7.37 3.52 7.67
N LEU A 96 -8.69 3.69 7.54
CA LEU A 96 -9.28 4.89 6.97
C LEU A 96 -8.99 6.13 7.83
N HIS A 97 -9.07 6.01 9.16
CA HIS A 97 -8.74 7.08 10.10
C HIS A 97 -7.29 7.58 9.94
N GLU A 98 -6.33 6.67 9.77
CA GLU A 98 -4.93 7.02 9.56
C GLU A 98 -4.63 7.52 8.14
N PHE A 99 -5.32 6.97 7.13
CA PHE A 99 -5.09 7.29 5.72
C PHE A 99 -5.72 8.62 5.30
N ALA A 100 -6.98 8.88 5.67
CA ALA A 100 -7.75 10.00 5.15
C ALA A 100 -7.12 11.39 5.43
N PRO A 101 -6.52 11.66 6.62
CA PRO A 101 -5.88 12.93 6.90
C PRO A 101 -4.69 13.24 5.99
N LEU A 102 -4.10 12.23 5.33
CA LEU A 102 -2.93 12.37 4.45
C LEU A 102 -3.31 12.78 3.02
N LEU A 103 -4.60 12.72 2.67
CA LEU A 103 -5.08 13.02 1.32
C LEU A 103 -5.06 14.52 1.03
N PHE A 104 -4.79 14.86 -0.23
CA PHE A 104 -4.86 16.22 -0.79
C PHE A 104 -3.96 17.26 -0.11
N ARG A 105 -2.86 16.79 0.46
CA ARG A 105 -1.72 17.61 0.87
C ARG A 105 -0.66 17.67 -0.24
#